data_AF-A0A927U0D2-F1
#
_entry.id   AF-A0A927U0D2-F1
#
_cell.length_a   1.000
_cell.length_b   1.000
_cell.length_c   1.000
_cell.angle_alpha   90.00
_cell.angle_beta   90.00
_cell.angle_gamma   90.00
#
_symmetry.space_group_name_H-M   'P 1'
#
loop_
_entity.id
_entity.type
_entity.pdbx_description
1 polymer ?
#
loop_
_entity_poly.entity_id
_entity_poly.type
_entity_poly.pdbx_seq_one_letter_code
_entity_poly.pdbx_strand_id
1 'polypeptide(L)'
;MKKFKLTKILSLALATVIAFTAFSFNSLAASRANEYKRDLTDEEIQTIYTMFDAEYYAKTYRDVVDTLGTDDAATMFSHFINSGIWEERQPSAVFNVDVYATRNVDLRSEYGDDIIAYYMYYATHEKEQTWRVTPTLADAYAHASTIYSVYDLVKGSTTEVKAGAWPIQTATYAPNLGIK
;
A
#
# COMPACT_ATOMS: atom_id res chain seq x y z
N MET A 1 -27.40 44.00 -23.72
CA MET A 1 -28.06 42.90 -22.98
C MET A 1 -27.44 41.57 -23.38
N LYS A 2 -27.25 40.70 -22.37
CA LYS A 2 -26.90 39.26 -22.41
C LYS A 2 -25.44 38.86 -22.72
N LYS A 3 -24.78 38.51 -21.61
CA LYS A 3 -23.57 37.69 -21.43
C LYS A 3 -23.80 36.28 -21.97
N PHE A 4 -22.76 35.58 -22.44
CA PHE A 4 -22.60 34.13 -22.20
C PHE A 4 -21.12 33.75 -22.26
N LYS A 5 -20.68 33.01 -21.24
CA LYS A 5 -19.30 32.60 -20.96
C LYS A 5 -18.91 31.39 -21.82
N LEU A 6 -17.70 31.38 -22.37
CA LEU A 6 -17.15 30.25 -23.11
C LEU A 6 -16.18 29.47 -22.19
N THR A 7 -16.69 28.49 -21.45
CA THR A 7 -15.85 27.51 -20.74
C THR A 7 -15.34 26.48 -21.74
N LYS A 8 -14.03 26.52 -22.03
CA LYS A 8 -13.36 25.45 -22.77
C LYS A 8 -13.19 24.24 -21.85
N ILE A 9 -13.91 23.17 -22.16
CA ILE A 9 -13.77 21.85 -21.58
C ILE A 9 -12.40 21.31 -22.01
N LEU A 10 -11.51 21.03 -21.05
CA LEU A 10 -10.27 20.33 -21.32
C LEU A 10 -10.62 18.87 -21.66
N SER A 11 -10.44 18.52 -22.92
CA SER A 11 -10.76 17.22 -23.49
C SER A 11 -9.76 16.16 -23.01
N LEU A 12 -10.24 15.18 -22.24
CA LEU A 12 -9.55 13.93 -21.96
C LEU A 12 -9.58 13.07 -23.22
N ALA A 13 -8.44 12.92 -23.90
CA ALA A 13 -8.30 12.04 -25.06
C ALA A 13 -7.24 10.96 -24.79
N LEU A 14 -7.75 9.79 -24.38
CA LEU A 14 -7.46 8.46 -24.90
C LEU A 14 -6.02 8.20 -25.42
N ALA A 15 -5.17 7.63 -24.56
CA ALA A 15 -4.01 6.83 -24.97
C ALA A 15 -4.34 5.35 -24.73
N THR A 16 -5.01 4.73 -25.69
CA THR A 16 -5.32 3.29 -25.68
C THR A 16 -4.14 2.47 -26.23
N VAL A 17 -3.96 1.30 -25.62
CA VAL A 17 -3.33 0.06 -26.17
C VAL A 17 -1.99 -0.41 -25.56
N ILE A 18 -1.28 0.33 -24.68
CA ILE A 18 -0.14 -0.25 -23.92
C ILE A 18 -0.50 -0.56 -22.45
N ALA A 19 -1.65 -0.09 -21.96
CA ALA A 19 -2.03 -0.11 -20.54
C ALA A 19 -2.76 -1.39 -20.05
N PHE A 20 -2.85 -2.47 -20.83
CA PHE A 20 -3.68 -3.63 -20.45
C PHE A 20 -3.08 -4.50 -19.34
N THR A 21 -1.79 -4.38 -19.02
CA THR A 21 -1.19 -5.11 -17.88
C THR A 21 -1.05 -4.26 -16.62
N ALA A 22 -1.00 -2.93 -16.71
CA ALA A 22 -0.92 -2.04 -15.55
C ALA A 22 -2.30 -1.60 -15.03
N PHE A 23 -3.32 -1.52 -15.90
CA PHE A 23 -4.65 -1.06 -15.51
C PHE A 23 -5.41 -2.09 -14.67
N SER A 24 -5.19 -3.39 -14.89
CA SER A 24 -5.89 -4.46 -14.16
C SER A 24 -5.43 -4.62 -12.70
N PHE A 25 -4.15 -4.35 -12.39
CA PHE A 25 -3.67 -4.33 -11.00
C PHE A 25 -4.10 -3.05 -10.28
N ASN A 26 -4.03 -1.89 -10.96
CA ASN A 26 -4.51 -0.63 -10.38
C ASN A 26 -6.02 -0.66 -10.14
N SER A 27 -6.83 -1.31 -10.99
CA SER A 27 -8.28 -1.40 -10.77
C SER A 27 -8.65 -2.27 -9.57
N LEU A 28 -7.91 -3.37 -9.32
CA LEU A 28 -8.20 -4.25 -8.20
C LEU A 28 -7.76 -3.59 -6.87
N ALA A 29 -6.53 -3.07 -6.80
CA ALA A 29 -6.05 -2.36 -5.62
C ALA A 29 -6.94 -1.14 -5.29
N ALA A 30 -7.31 -0.33 -6.28
CA ALA A 30 -8.24 0.78 -6.08
C ALA A 30 -9.65 0.32 -5.66
N SER A 31 -10.12 -0.83 -6.14
CA SER A 31 -11.42 -1.36 -5.72
C SER A 31 -11.42 -1.82 -4.26
N ARG A 32 -10.32 -2.42 -3.79
CA ARG A 32 -10.15 -2.85 -2.39
C ARG A 32 -9.93 -1.64 -1.48
N ALA A 33 -9.12 -0.67 -1.91
CA ALA A 33 -8.91 0.58 -1.18
C ALA A 33 -10.25 1.23 -0.79
N ASN A 34 -11.22 1.27 -1.70
CA ASN A 34 -12.54 1.84 -1.44
C ASN A 34 -13.37 1.05 -0.40
N GLU A 35 -13.17 -0.26 -0.27
CA GLU A 35 -13.88 -1.09 0.71
C GLU A 35 -13.35 -0.86 2.13
N TYR A 36 -12.03 -0.70 2.28
CA TYR A 36 -11.37 -0.63 3.59
C TYR A 36 -11.12 0.79 4.09
N LYS A 37 -11.15 1.78 3.20
CA LYS A 37 -10.86 3.16 3.55
C LYS A 37 -11.84 3.69 4.60
N ARG A 38 -11.27 4.28 5.64
CA ARG A 38 -11.98 5.02 6.68
C ARG A 38 -11.23 6.29 7.05
N ASP A 39 -11.88 7.15 7.81
CA ASP A 39 -11.21 8.28 8.44
C ASP A 39 -10.25 7.76 9.53
N LEU A 40 -9.03 8.28 9.52
CA LEU A 40 -8.01 8.01 10.55
C LEU A 40 -8.10 9.08 11.64
N THR A 41 -7.83 8.70 12.89
CA THR A 41 -7.71 9.67 13.97
C THR A 41 -6.40 10.46 13.86
N ASP A 42 -6.33 11.61 14.54
CA ASP A 42 -5.10 12.40 14.59
C ASP A 42 -3.95 11.59 15.19
N GLU A 43 -4.21 10.76 16.20
CA GLU A 43 -3.20 9.88 16.81
C GLU A 43 -2.69 8.82 15.82
N GLU A 44 -3.58 8.23 15.03
CA GLU A 44 -3.19 7.26 13.99
C GLU A 44 -2.34 7.94 12.93
N ILE A 45 -2.75 9.11 12.44
CA ILE A 45 -2.00 9.87 11.43
C ILE A 45 -0.60 10.22 11.94
N GLN A 46 -0.49 10.71 13.18
CA GLN A 46 0.81 11.07 13.76
C GLN A 46 1.70 9.86 13.98
N THR A 47 1.13 8.74 14.44
CA THR A 47 1.87 7.48 14.60
C THR A 47 2.37 6.99 13.24
N ILE A 48 1.50 7.02 12.21
CA ILE A 48 1.84 6.62 10.86
C ILE A 48 2.92 7.51 10.24
N TYR A 49 2.90 8.81 10.53
CA TYR A 49 3.90 9.77 10.06
C TYR A 49 5.33 9.37 10.46
N THR A 50 5.52 8.75 11.63
CA THR A 50 6.85 8.33 12.11
C THR A 50 7.52 7.27 11.23
N MET A 51 6.74 6.54 10.43
CA MET A 51 7.22 5.51 9.51
C MET A 51 7.39 6.01 8.06
N PHE A 52 6.98 7.25 7.78
CA PHE A 52 6.90 7.80 6.44
C PHE A 52 8.20 8.46 5.99
N ASP A 53 8.72 8.02 4.85
CA ASP A 53 9.87 8.59 4.18
C ASP A 53 9.40 9.20 2.85
N ALA A 54 9.32 10.53 2.81
CA ALA A 54 8.85 11.26 1.64
C ALA A 54 9.73 11.07 0.41
N GLU A 55 11.06 11.01 0.58
CA GLU A 55 12.00 10.85 -0.53
C GLU A 55 11.86 9.45 -1.13
N TYR A 56 11.79 8.43 -0.26
CA TYR A 56 11.49 7.06 -0.69
C TYR A 56 10.16 6.98 -1.42
N TYR A 57 9.11 7.57 -0.86
CA TYR A 57 7.76 7.47 -1.41
C TYR A 57 7.66 8.14 -2.78
N ALA A 58 8.17 9.37 -2.94
CA ALA A 58 8.18 10.09 -4.21
C ALA A 58 9.00 9.35 -5.28
N LYS A 59 10.14 8.78 -4.90
CA LYS A 59 11.00 8.00 -5.82
C LYS A 59 10.35 6.70 -6.27
N THR A 60 9.66 6.03 -5.35
CA THR A 60 9.03 4.71 -5.59
C THR A 60 7.74 4.86 -6.39
N TYR A 61 6.92 5.86 -6.08
CA TYR A 61 5.59 6.07 -6.65
C TYR A 61 5.56 7.30 -7.56
N ARG A 62 6.28 7.21 -8.68
CA ARG A 62 6.36 8.29 -9.68
C ARG A 62 5.00 8.69 -10.25
N ASP A 63 4.06 7.76 -10.30
CA ASP A 63 2.67 8.03 -10.72
C ASP A 63 1.99 9.08 -9.82
N VAL A 64 2.33 9.09 -8.53
CA VAL A 64 1.83 10.09 -7.57
C VAL A 64 2.45 11.46 -7.84
N VAL A 65 3.78 11.50 -8.05
CA VAL A 65 4.51 12.74 -8.36
C VAL A 65 4.01 13.34 -9.67
N ASP A 66 3.85 12.52 -10.70
CA ASP A 66 3.37 12.95 -12.02
C ASP A 66 1.93 13.48 -11.95
N THR A 67 1.09 12.89 -11.09
CA THR A 67 -0.32 13.30 -10.90
C THR A 67 -0.44 14.59 -10.10
N LEU A 68 0.36 14.76 -9.04
CA LEU A 68 0.29 15.90 -8.12
C LEU A 68 1.16 17.08 -8.58
N GLY A 69 2.13 16.83 -9.47
CA GLY A 69 3.03 17.84 -10.04
C GLY A 69 4.10 18.35 -9.06
N THR A 70 4.32 17.63 -7.95
CA THR A 70 5.25 17.99 -6.88
C THR A 70 5.71 16.73 -6.15
N ASP A 71 6.88 16.79 -5.54
CA ASP A 71 7.48 15.76 -4.68
C ASP A 71 7.66 16.25 -3.23
N ASP A 72 7.02 17.37 -2.86
CA ASP A 72 7.14 17.92 -1.51
C ASP A 72 6.61 16.96 -0.44
N ALA A 73 7.29 16.93 0.70
CA ALA A 73 7.03 15.95 1.74
C ALA A 73 5.60 15.99 2.30
N ALA A 74 5.01 17.18 2.42
CA ALA A 74 3.65 17.34 2.94
C ALA A 74 2.62 16.78 1.96
N THR A 75 2.77 17.06 0.66
CA THR A 75 1.89 16.51 -0.39
C THR A 75 2.04 15.00 -0.53
N MET A 76 3.27 14.47 -0.46
CA MET A 76 3.50 13.02 -0.50
C MET A 76 2.86 12.31 0.69
N PHE A 77 3.02 12.85 1.89
CA PHE A 77 2.37 12.28 3.07
C PHE A 77 0.85 12.39 2.99
N SER A 78 0.32 13.54 2.54
CA SER A 78 -1.12 13.73 2.35
C SER A 78 -1.70 12.71 1.36
N HIS A 79 -1.01 12.43 0.27
CA HIS A 79 -1.41 11.37 -0.65
C HIS A 79 -1.37 9.99 0.03
N PHE A 80 -0.29 9.70 0.76
CA PHE A 80 -0.14 8.42 1.43
C PHE A 80 -1.30 8.14 2.40
N ILE A 81 -1.64 9.06 3.30
CA ILE A 81 -2.73 8.82 4.28
C ILE A 81 -4.13 8.81 3.64
N ASN A 82 -4.32 9.51 2.52
CA ASN A 82 -5.63 9.60 1.86
C ASN A 82 -5.88 8.46 0.86
N SER A 83 -4.81 7.91 0.28
CA SER A 83 -4.91 6.94 -0.81
C SER A 83 -3.86 5.84 -0.67
N GLY A 84 -2.58 6.20 -0.55
CA GLY A 84 -1.47 5.24 -0.62
C GLY A 84 -1.56 4.10 0.40
N ILE A 85 -1.90 4.40 1.65
CA ILE A 85 -2.04 3.39 2.71
C ILE A 85 -3.13 2.37 2.37
N TRP A 86 -4.24 2.82 1.79
CA TRP A 86 -5.38 1.98 1.38
C TRP A 86 -5.11 1.20 0.09
N GLU A 87 -4.13 1.64 -0.69
CA GLU A 87 -3.61 0.94 -1.86
C GLU A 87 -2.45 -0.02 -1.51
N GLU A 88 -2.20 -0.25 -0.20
CA GLU A 88 -1.09 -1.09 0.30
C GLU A 88 0.30 -0.60 -0.16
N ARG A 89 0.43 0.70 -0.47
CA ARG A 89 1.73 1.32 -0.78
C ARG A 89 2.60 1.41 0.47
N GLN A 90 3.90 1.33 0.28
CA GLN A 90 4.90 1.29 1.34
C GLN A 90 5.29 2.72 1.74
N PRO A 91 5.27 3.07 3.03
CA PRO A 91 5.62 4.41 3.49
C PRO A 91 7.13 4.70 3.41
N SER A 92 7.97 3.65 3.46
CA SER A 92 9.43 3.75 3.52
C SER A 92 10.09 2.44 3.08
N ALA A 93 11.41 2.45 2.87
CA ALA A 93 12.18 1.28 2.43
C ALA A 93 12.23 0.14 3.46
N VAL A 94 11.94 0.43 4.72
CA VAL A 94 12.09 -0.51 5.84
C VAL A 94 10.79 -1.20 6.22
N PHE A 95 9.65 -0.77 5.68
CA PHE A 95 8.34 -1.29 6.07
C PHE A 95 7.42 -1.59 4.89
N ASN A 96 7.07 -2.85 4.74
CA ASN A 96 6.05 -3.38 3.87
C ASN A 96 4.97 -4.08 4.72
N VAL A 97 3.74 -3.54 4.67
CA VAL A 97 2.64 -3.99 5.51
C VAL A 97 2.19 -5.41 5.19
N ASP A 98 2.17 -5.80 3.91
CA ASP A 98 1.78 -7.16 3.48
C ASP A 98 2.74 -8.23 3.99
N VAL A 99 4.05 -7.94 3.94
CA VAL A 99 5.09 -8.80 4.48
C VAL A 99 4.96 -8.89 6.00
N TYR A 100 4.81 -7.74 6.66
CA TYR A 100 4.68 -7.67 8.12
C TYR A 100 3.46 -8.46 8.59
N ALA A 101 2.31 -8.28 7.94
CA ALA A 101 1.07 -8.95 8.26
C ALA A 101 1.12 -10.46 7.97
N THR A 102 1.65 -10.86 6.80
CA THR A 102 1.65 -12.27 6.41
C THR A 102 2.57 -13.11 7.28
N ARG A 103 3.73 -12.56 7.69
CA ARG A 103 4.79 -13.35 8.36
C ARG A 103 4.78 -13.27 9.88
N ASN A 104 4.11 -12.30 10.49
CA ASN A 104 3.81 -12.33 11.93
C ASN A 104 2.45 -13.02 12.15
N VAL A 105 2.45 -14.35 12.25
CA VAL A 105 1.21 -15.16 12.31
C VAL A 105 0.34 -14.89 13.54
N ASP A 106 0.94 -14.43 14.63
CA ASP A 106 0.24 -13.93 15.82
C ASP A 106 -0.57 -12.67 15.50
N LEU A 107 0.08 -11.66 14.92
CA LEU A 107 -0.57 -10.41 14.52
C LEU A 107 -1.59 -10.64 13.41
N ARG A 108 -1.28 -11.56 12.47
CA ARG A 108 -2.21 -12.01 11.43
C ARG A 108 -3.51 -12.51 12.02
N SER A 109 -3.42 -13.39 13.01
CA SER A 109 -4.58 -13.96 13.67
C SER A 109 -5.35 -12.89 14.46
N GLU A 110 -4.67 -11.89 15.03
CA GLU A 110 -5.29 -10.83 15.81
C GLU A 110 -6.00 -9.78 14.94
N TYR A 111 -5.35 -9.33 13.87
CA TYR A 111 -5.78 -8.17 13.07
C TYR A 111 -6.46 -8.57 11.77
N GLY A 112 -6.13 -9.72 11.18
CA GLY A 112 -6.70 -10.14 9.91
C GLY A 112 -6.45 -9.10 8.82
N ASP A 113 -7.52 -8.52 8.28
CA ASP A 113 -7.51 -7.52 7.22
C ASP A 113 -7.51 -6.06 7.69
N ASP A 114 -7.27 -5.81 8.99
CA ASP A 114 -7.10 -4.47 9.53
C ASP A 114 -5.69 -3.93 9.25
N ILE A 115 -5.54 -3.29 8.10
CA ILE A 115 -4.28 -2.70 7.66
C ILE A 115 -3.72 -1.68 8.66
N ILE A 116 -4.57 -0.86 9.28
CA ILE A 116 -4.12 0.20 10.19
C ILE A 116 -3.56 -0.41 11.47
N ALA A 117 -4.14 -1.50 11.97
CA ALA A 117 -3.62 -2.19 13.15
C ALA A 117 -2.15 -2.63 12.98
N TYR A 118 -1.74 -3.09 11.79
CA TYR A 118 -0.34 -3.45 11.54
C TYR A 118 0.62 -2.26 11.56
N TYR A 119 0.22 -1.14 10.95
CA TYR A 119 0.97 0.13 11.01
C TYR A 119 1.13 0.60 12.46
N MET A 120 0.03 0.62 13.20
CA MET A 120 0.03 1.05 14.60
C MET A 120 0.89 0.13 15.46
N TYR A 121 0.80 -1.19 15.28
CA TYR A 121 1.58 -2.13 16.05
C TYR A 121 3.08 -1.97 15.80
N TYR A 122 3.49 -1.89 14.53
CA TYR A 122 4.89 -1.73 14.17
C TYR A 122 5.49 -0.46 14.80
N ALA A 123 4.78 0.67 14.68
CA ALA A 123 5.23 1.96 15.22
C ALA A 123 5.25 2.03 16.75
N THR A 124 4.38 1.30 17.44
CA THR A 124 4.21 1.43 18.91
C THR A 124 4.93 0.36 19.72
N HIS A 125 5.34 -0.76 19.10
CA HIS A 125 5.99 -1.89 19.77
C HIS A 125 7.47 -2.04 19.37
N GLU A 126 8.24 -0.94 19.36
CA GLU A 126 9.63 -0.89 18.89
C GLU A 126 10.53 -2.00 19.48
N LYS A 127 10.36 -2.31 20.78
CA LYS A 127 11.13 -3.37 21.44
C LYS A 127 10.90 -4.74 20.82
N GLU A 128 9.68 -5.02 20.40
CA GLU A 128 9.33 -6.28 19.75
C GLU A 128 9.87 -6.38 18.32
N GLN A 129 10.00 -5.23 17.64
CA GLN A 129 10.53 -5.19 16.28
C GLN A 129 11.99 -5.70 16.18
N THR A 130 12.70 -5.81 17.31
CA THR A 130 14.06 -6.37 17.36
C THR A 130 14.12 -7.88 17.12
N TRP A 131 13.03 -8.61 17.36
CA TRP A 131 12.96 -10.07 17.19
C TRP A 131 11.82 -10.51 16.25
N ARG A 132 10.97 -9.59 15.81
CA ARG A 132 9.98 -9.83 14.74
C ARG A 132 10.64 -9.87 13.36
N VAL A 133 9.84 -10.24 12.38
CA VAL A 133 10.28 -10.36 10.98
C VAL A 133 10.72 -9.00 10.45
N THR A 134 11.73 -9.00 9.56
CA THR A 134 12.10 -7.77 8.84
C THR A 134 11.03 -7.52 7.76
N PRO A 135 10.26 -6.42 7.81
CA PRO A 135 9.11 -6.23 6.93
C PRO A 135 9.52 -5.69 5.57
N THR A 136 10.34 -6.44 4.84
CA THR A 136 10.79 -6.08 3.49
C THR A 136 10.56 -7.22 2.52
N LEU A 137 10.35 -6.88 1.24
CA LEU A 137 10.21 -7.89 0.18
C LEU A 137 11.47 -8.74 0.02
N ALA A 138 12.64 -8.15 0.26
CA ALA A 138 13.92 -8.85 0.25
C ALA A 138 13.99 -9.95 1.32
N ASP A 139 13.55 -9.65 2.56
CA ASP A 139 13.51 -10.64 3.63
C ASP A 139 12.48 -11.74 3.36
N ALA A 140 11.30 -11.37 2.84
CA ALA A 140 10.29 -12.34 2.41
C ALA A 140 10.83 -13.28 1.31
N TYR A 141 11.57 -12.75 0.34
CA TYR A 141 12.20 -13.54 -0.71
C TYR A 141 13.28 -14.48 -0.16
N ALA A 142 14.15 -13.99 0.71
CA ALA A 142 15.20 -14.79 1.36
C ALA A 142 14.64 -15.97 2.15
N HIS A 143 13.41 -15.83 2.69
CA HIS A 143 12.70 -16.86 3.44
C HIS A 143 11.69 -17.65 2.59
N ALA A 144 11.73 -17.53 1.25
CA ALA A 144 10.80 -18.20 0.34
C ALA A 144 9.31 -18.03 0.73
N SER A 145 8.97 -16.87 1.30
CA SER A 145 7.64 -16.62 1.84
C SER A 145 6.66 -16.25 0.73
N THR A 146 5.46 -16.86 0.79
CA THR A 146 4.31 -16.44 -0.02
C THR A 146 3.61 -15.30 0.70
N ILE A 147 3.51 -14.14 0.05
CA ILE A 147 2.92 -12.92 0.61
C ILE A 147 1.58 -12.67 -0.05
N TYR A 148 0.59 -12.32 0.77
CA TYR A 148 -0.75 -11.90 0.34
C TYR A 148 -0.98 -10.45 0.73
N SER A 149 -1.90 -9.80 0.01
CA SER A 149 -2.48 -8.53 0.45
C SER A 149 -3.05 -8.68 1.86
N VAL A 150 -2.90 -7.66 2.70
CA VAL A 150 -3.54 -7.60 4.02
C VAL A 150 -5.04 -7.86 3.90
N TYR A 151 -5.67 -7.32 2.86
CA TYR A 151 -7.11 -7.47 2.62
C TYR A 151 -7.55 -8.89 2.28
N ASP A 152 -6.62 -9.81 1.98
CA ASP A 152 -6.90 -11.24 1.78
C ASP A 152 -6.79 -12.07 3.06
N LEU A 153 -6.31 -11.49 4.16
CA LEU A 153 -6.12 -12.18 5.42
C LEU A 153 -7.46 -12.39 6.15
N VAL A 154 -7.53 -13.46 6.95
CA VAL A 154 -8.71 -13.83 7.73
C VAL A 154 -8.41 -13.69 9.21
N LYS A 155 -9.15 -12.81 9.89
CA LYS A 155 -9.05 -12.62 11.34
C LYS A 155 -9.35 -13.93 12.09
N GLY A 156 -8.56 -14.24 13.10
CA GLY A 156 -8.61 -15.50 13.84
C GLY A 156 -7.87 -16.67 13.18
N SER A 157 -7.25 -16.46 12.01
CA SER A 157 -6.50 -17.49 11.30
C SER A 157 -5.02 -17.16 11.15
N THR A 158 -4.18 -18.16 11.36
CA THR A 158 -2.72 -18.05 11.18
C THR A 158 -2.27 -18.42 9.75
N THR A 159 -3.14 -19.04 8.96
CA THR A 159 -2.77 -19.62 7.65
C THR A 159 -3.80 -19.37 6.54
N GLU A 160 -5.08 -19.21 6.87
CA GLU A 160 -6.13 -19.08 5.87
C GLU A 160 -6.16 -17.68 5.25
N VAL A 161 -6.44 -17.66 3.95
CA VAL A 161 -6.70 -16.45 3.16
C VAL A 161 -8.09 -16.56 2.55
N LYS A 162 -8.68 -15.43 2.18
CA LYS A 162 -9.99 -15.38 1.53
C LYS A 162 -9.99 -16.20 0.24
N ALA A 163 -11.13 -16.84 -0.05
CA ALA A 163 -11.28 -17.68 -1.22
C ALA A 163 -11.02 -16.88 -2.51
N GLY A 164 -10.12 -17.38 -3.36
CA GLY A 164 -9.73 -16.72 -4.61
C GLY A 164 -8.61 -15.68 -4.47
N ALA A 165 -8.04 -15.50 -3.27
CA ALA A 165 -6.86 -14.66 -3.06
C ALA A 165 -5.66 -15.14 -3.89
N TRP A 166 -5.00 -14.21 -4.58
CA TRP A 166 -3.76 -14.46 -5.30
C TRP A 166 -2.58 -13.88 -4.52
N PRO A 167 -1.45 -14.59 -4.41
CA PRO A 167 -0.28 -14.05 -3.75
C PRO A 167 0.30 -12.87 -4.54
N ILE A 168 0.66 -11.81 -3.85
CA ILE A 168 1.34 -10.64 -4.43
C ILE A 168 2.84 -10.91 -4.64
N GLN A 169 3.41 -11.85 -3.87
CA GLN A 169 4.77 -12.36 -4.04
C GLN A 169 4.82 -13.84 -3.68
N THR A 170 5.61 -14.61 -4.42
CA THR A 170 6.00 -15.98 -4.07
C THR A 170 7.52 -16.14 -4.21
N ALA A 171 8.07 -17.26 -3.72
CA ALA A 171 9.49 -17.60 -3.88
C ALA A 171 9.95 -17.66 -5.36
N THR A 172 9.02 -17.84 -6.30
CA THR A 172 9.29 -17.97 -7.74
C THR A 172 8.74 -16.80 -8.57
N TYR A 173 8.08 -15.82 -7.95
CA TYR A 173 7.47 -14.69 -8.64
C TYR A 173 7.47 -13.43 -7.74
N ALA A 174 8.28 -12.44 -8.11
CA ALA A 174 8.34 -11.14 -7.44
C ALA A 174 8.19 -10.03 -8.50
N PRO A 175 6.95 -9.58 -8.80
CA PRO A 175 6.70 -8.62 -9.88
C PRO A 175 7.39 -7.27 -9.65
N ASN A 176 7.73 -6.94 -8.40
CA ASN A 176 8.35 -5.67 -8.01
C ASN A 176 9.88 -5.72 -7.79
N LEU A 177 10.54 -6.86 -8.02
CA LEU A 177 12.02 -6.96 -7.91
C LEU A 177 12.74 -6.95 -9.26
N GLY A 178 12.03 -6.90 -10.39
CA GLY A 178 12.64 -6.88 -11.72
C GLY A 178 13.43 -8.15 -12.08
N ILE A 179 13.28 -9.24 -11.32
CA ILE A 179 13.90 -10.52 -11.61
C ILE A 179 12.97 -11.29 -12.56
N LYS A 180 13.34 -11.33 -13.85
CA LYS A 180 12.84 -12.30 -14.82
C LYS A 180 13.66 -13.58 -14.75
#